data_AF-A0A8D1RSX7-F1
#
_entry.id   AF-A0A8D1RSX7-F1
#
_cell.length_a   1.000
_cell.length_b   1.000
_cell.length_c   1.000
_cell.angle_alpha   90.00
_cell.angle_beta   90.00
_cell.angle_gamma   90.00
#
_symmetry.space_group_name_H-M   'P 1'
#
loop_
_entity.id
_entity.type
_entity.pdbx_description
1 polymer ?
#
loop_
_entity_poly.entity_id
_entity_poly.type
_entity_poly.pdbx_seq_one_letter_code
_entity_poly.pdbx_strand_id
1 'polypeptide(L)'
;MKLAMVLMLVALPVYCSAGSGCSYLERVISDTSDSSVTTDVYLASLQEYISSDDTTQAIKELRECFLKQSEETLENFSVFMVISAFSDVLLQGQGGSKSVTRAKASDECYFCL
;
A
#
# COMPACT_ATOMS: atom_id res chain seq x y z
N MET A 1 25.53 12.95 -30.06
CA MET A 1 25.04 12.03 -29.01
C MET A 1 24.37 12.86 -27.92
N LYS A 2 23.05 12.89 -27.89
CA LYS A 2 22.22 13.65 -26.91
C LYS A 2 20.77 13.12 -26.89
N LEU A 3 20.29 12.64 -28.05
CA LEU A 3 18.99 12.00 -28.20
C LEU A 3 18.82 10.72 -27.35
N ALA A 4 19.86 9.89 -27.23
CA ALA A 4 19.80 8.67 -26.40
C ALA A 4 19.62 8.99 -24.90
N MET A 5 20.21 10.08 -24.40
CA MET A 5 20.03 10.49 -22.99
C MET A 5 18.64 11.07 -22.72
N VAL A 6 18.05 11.80 -23.68
CA VAL A 6 16.68 12.32 -23.56
C VAL A 6 15.66 11.19 -23.56
N LEU A 7 15.86 10.16 -24.40
CA LEU A 7 15.00 8.97 -24.41
C LEU A 7 15.07 8.16 -23.11
N MET A 8 16.26 8.01 -22.53
CA MET A 8 16.43 7.36 -21.22
C MET A 8 15.72 8.15 -20.11
N LEU A 9 15.84 9.48 -20.09
CA LEU A 9 15.20 10.35 -19.11
C LEU A 9 13.67 10.37 -19.20
N VAL A 10 13.08 10.14 -20.37
CA VAL A 10 11.62 10.01 -20.55
C VAL A 10 11.12 8.62 -20.15
N ALA A 11 11.95 7.59 -20.29
CA ALA A 11 11.61 6.24 -19.84
C ALA A 11 11.66 6.08 -18.31
N LEU A 12 12.51 6.85 -17.62
CA LEU A 12 12.67 6.82 -16.15
C LEU A 12 11.37 7.11 -15.37
N PRO A 13 10.57 8.15 -15.68
CA PRO A 13 9.26 8.38 -15.06
C PRO A 13 8.26 7.25 -15.31
N VAL A 14 8.29 6.66 -16.51
CA VAL A 14 7.38 5.57 -16.90
C VAL A 14 7.76 4.27 -16.20
N TYR A 15 9.05 4.02 -15.98
CA TYR A 15 9.54 2.86 -15.23
C TYR A 15 9.24 2.98 -13.73
N CYS A 16 9.19 4.20 -13.18
CA CYS A 16 8.79 4.47 -11.80
C CYS A 16 7.25 4.50 -11.57
N SER A 17 6.45 4.12 -12.56
CA SER A 17 4.98 3.98 -12.40
C SER A 17 4.56 2.52 -12.14
N ALA A 18 5.49 1.66 -11.75
CA ALA A 18 5.29 0.21 -11.60
C ALA A 18 4.78 -0.23 -10.20
N GLY A 19 3.54 0.12 -9.83
CA GLY A 19 2.81 -0.42 -8.65
C GLY A 19 3.60 -0.53 -7.33
N SER A 20 3.10 -1.33 -6.38
CA SER A 20 3.85 -1.71 -5.17
C SER A 20 4.80 -2.90 -5.42
N GLY A 21 4.71 -3.53 -6.60
CA GLY A 21 5.40 -4.77 -6.93
C GLY A 21 4.76 -6.02 -6.30
N CYS A 22 3.73 -5.87 -5.47
CA CYS A 22 2.99 -6.95 -4.83
C CYS A 22 1.49 -6.83 -5.12
N SER A 23 0.99 -7.65 -6.06
CA SER A 23 -0.42 -7.65 -6.47
C SER A 23 -1.39 -7.99 -5.34
N TYR A 24 -0.93 -8.75 -4.35
CA TYR A 24 -1.72 -9.05 -3.14
C TYR A 24 -1.88 -7.81 -2.27
N LEU A 25 -0.81 -7.05 -2.02
CA LEU A 25 -0.86 -5.81 -1.24
C LEU A 25 -1.70 -4.74 -1.93
N GLU A 26 -1.57 -4.60 -3.25
CA GLU A 26 -2.41 -3.70 -4.06
C GLU A 26 -3.90 -4.02 -3.91
N ARG A 27 -4.25 -5.31 -3.93
CA ARG A 27 -5.63 -5.75 -3.72
C ARG A 27 -6.11 -5.42 -2.32
N VAL A 28 -5.32 -5.71 -1.28
CA VAL A 28 -5.68 -5.39 0.11
C VAL A 28 -5.93 -3.89 0.28
N ILE A 29 -5.07 -3.04 -0.27
CA ILE A 29 -5.23 -1.58 -0.21
C ILE A 29 -6.53 -1.17 -0.90
N SER A 30 -6.80 -1.71 -2.09
CA SER A 30 -8.04 -1.44 -2.85
C SER A 30 -9.29 -1.85 -2.07
N ASP A 31 -9.30 -3.07 -1.53
CA ASP A 31 -10.45 -3.64 -0.82
C ASP A 31 -10.72 -2.95 0.54
N THR A 32 -9.69 -2.36 1.15
CA THR A 32 -9.78 -1.68 2.45
C THR A 32 -10.81 -0.54 2.39
N SER A 33 -10.78 0.24 1.32
CA SER A 33 -11.65 1.40 1.11
C SER A 33 -12.89 1.13 0.26
N ASP A 34 -13.01 -0.08 -0.31
CA ASP A 34 -14.13 -0.44 -1.18
C ASP A 34 -15.37 -0.85 -0.36
N SER A 35 -16.37 0.02 -0.35
CA SER A 35 -17.67 -0.22 0.29
C SER A 35 -18.48 -1.38 -0.32
N SER A 36 -18.15 -1.82 -1.54
CA SER A 36 -18.80 -2.96 -2.18
C SER A 36 -18.27 -4.31 -1.68
N VAL A 37 -17.08 -4.33 -1.07
CA VAL A 37 -16.48 -5.54 -0.50
C VAL A 37 -16.97 -5.70 0.94
N THR A 38 -17.53 -6.86 1.30
CA THR A 38 -18.02 -7.10 2.66
C THR A 38 -16.89 -7.33 3.66
N THR A 39 -17.13 -7.04 4.94
CA THR A 39 -16.14 -7.25 6.03
C THR A 39 -15.59 -8.66 6.05
N ASP A 40 -16.45 -9.67 5.87
CA ASP A 40 -16.04 -11.07 5.87
C ASP A 40 -15.11 -11.43 4.70
N VAL A 41 -15.37 -10.87 3.50
CA VAL A 41 -14.52 -11.10 2.31
C VAL A 41 -13.13 -10.49 2.50
N TYR A 42 -13.06 -9.29 3.09
CA TYR A 42 -11.79 -8.64 3.40
C TYR A 42 -11.01 -9.35 4.51
N LEU A 43 -11.69 -9.85 5.55
CA LEU A 43 -11.02 -10.65 6.57
C LEU A 43 -10.51 -11.97 6.00
N ALA A 44 -11.28 -12.59 5.10
CA ALA A 44 -10.85 -13.80 4.41
C ALA A 44 -9.61 -13.56 3.54
N SER A 45 -9.50 -12.39 2.89
CA SER A 45 -8.29 -12.06 2.11
C SER A 45 -7.06 -11.96 3.01
N LEU A 46 -7.20 -11.49 4.25
CA LEU A 46 -6.13 -11.32 5.24
C LEU A 46 -5.89 -12.53 6.15
N GLN A 47 -6.60 -13.65 5.98
CA GLN A 47 -6.63 -14.75 6.95
C GLN A 47 -5.24 -15.29 7.33
N GLU A 48 -4.29 -15.34 6.39
CA GLU A 48 -2.91 -15.81 6.64
C GLU A 48 -2.15 -14.92 7.64
N TYR A 49 -2.58 -13.67 7.81
CA TYR A 49 -1.96 -12.67 8.68
C TYR A 49 -2.74 -12.45 9.99
N ILE A 50 -3.91 -13.06 10.13
CA ILE A 50 -4.74 -12.95 11.33
C ILE A 50 -4.29 -14.02 12.33
N SER A 51 -3.64 -13.57 13.41
CA SER A 51 -3.10 -14.46 14.44
C SER A 51 -4.02 -14.66 15.67
N SER A 52 -5.01 -13.79 15.84
CA SER A 52 -5.89 -13.77 17.02
C SER A 52 -7.22 -13.06 16.75
N ASP A 53 -8.17 -13.26 17.65
CA ASP A 53 -9.44 -12.51 17.67
C ASP A 53 -9.21 -11.01 17.86
N ASP A 54 -8.22 -10.61 18.68
CA ASP A 54 -7.84 -9.20 18.85
C ASP A 54 -7.35 -8.59 17.53
N THR A 55 -6.55 -9.34 16.76
CA THR A 55 -6.10 -8.91 15.42
C THR A 55 -7.29 -8.76 14.47
N THR A 56 -8.23 -9.71 14.54
CA THR A 56 -9.47 -9.67 13.75
C THR A 56 -10.28 -8.41 14.07
N GLN A 57 -10.45 -8.09 15.35
CA GLN A 57 -11.18 -6.91 15.80
C GLN A 57 -10.49 -5.62 15.36
N ALA A 58 -9.17 -5.53 15.52
CA ALA A 58 -8.40 -4.36 15.07
C ALA A 58 -8.52 -4.14 13.56
N ILE A 59 -8.48 -5.20 12.75
CA ILE A 59 -8.66 -5.10 11.29
C ILE A 59 -10.08 -4.63 10.93
N LYS A 60 -11.11 -5.11 11.65
CA LYS A 60 -12.49 -4.64 11.46
C LYS A 60 -12.62 -3.15 11.75
N GLU A 61 -12.12 -2.70 12.90
CA GLU A 61 -12.16 -1.29 13.31
C GLU A 61 -11.38 -0.39 12.34
N LEU A 62 -10.19 -0.82 11.94
CA LEU A 62 -9.39 -0.13 10.93
C LEU A 62 -10.18 0.04 9.63
N ARG A 63 -10.81 -1.03 9.15
CA ARG A 63 -11.60 -0.98 7.93
C ARG A 63 -12.80 -0.05 8.04
N GLU A 64 -13.55 -0.15 9.14
CA GLU A 64 -14.70 0.72 9.38
C GLU A 64 -14.29 2.20 9.41
N CYS A 65 -13.08 2.50 9.91
CA CYS A 65 -12.52 3.84 9.83
C CYS A 65 -12.29 4.28 8.38
N PHE A 66 -11.67 3.46 7.53
CA PHE A 66 -11.47 3.79 6.11
C PHE A 66 -12.79 4.04 5.39
N LEU A 67 -13.82 3.23 5.66
CA LEU A 67 -15.15 3.42 5.06
C LEU A 67 -15.86 4.72 5.50
N LYS A 68 -15.38 5.39 6.55
CA LYS A 68 -15.90 6.69 7.01
C LYS A 68 -15.13 7.88 6.41
N GLN A 69 -13.98 7.66 5.77
CA GLN A 69 -13.18 8.73 5.17
C GLN A 69 -13.83 9.27 3.89
N SER A 70 -13.47 10.50 3.51
CA SER A 70 -13.88 11.08 2.22
C SER A 70 -13.16 10.41 1.05
N GLU A 71 -13.78 10.41 -0.13
CA GLU A 71 -13.18 9.92 -1.38
C GLU A 71 -11.81 10.55 -1.65
N GLU A 72 -11.68 11.88 -1.49
CA GLU A 72 -10.41 12.60 -1.61
C GLU A 72 -9.32 12.07 -0.65
N THR A 73 -9.70 11.75 0.59
CA THR A 73 -8.76 11.22 1.58
C THR A 73 -8.32 9.79 1.22
N LEU A 74 -9.25 8.98 0.72
CA LEU A 74 -8.97 7.61 0.26
C LEU A 74 -8.08 7.60 -0.98
N GLU A 75 -8.32 8.50 -1.93
CA GLU A 75 -7.46 8.69 -3.11
C GLU A 75 -6.04 9.10 -2.70
N ASN A 76 -5.91 10.08 -1.79
CA ASN A 76 -4.62 10.51 -1.26
C ASN A 76 -3.88 9.39 -0.53
N PHE A 77 -4.60 8.55 0.22
CA PHE A 77 -4.02 7.38 0.88
C PHE A 77 -3.48 6.36 -0.12
N SER A 78 -4.23 6.07 -1.20
CA SER A 78 -3.77 5.19 -2.27
C SER A 78 -2.47 5.70 -2.91
N VAL A 79 -2.41 7.00 -3.20
CA VAL A 79 -1.19 7.64 -3.74
C VAL A 79 -0.04 7.56 -2.73
N PHE A 80 -0.28 7.78 -1.44
CA PHE A 80 0.72 7.65 -0.39
C PHE A 80 1.30 6.23 -0.31
N MET A 81 0.47 5.19 -0.39
CA MET A 81 0.91 3.79 -0.38
C MET A 81 1.78 3.46 -1.59
N VAL A 82 1.46 4.03 -2.75
CA VAL A 82 2.27 3.88 -3.97
C VAL A 82 3.62 4.59 -3.82
N ILE A 83 3.64 5.85 -3.37
CA ILE A 83 4.88 6.63 -3.20
C ILE A 83 5.82 6.02 -2.14
N SER A 84 5.26 5.51 -1.04
CA SER A 84 6.04 4.86 0.03
C SER A 84 6.72 3.57 -0.47
N ALA A 85 6.03 2.75 -1.27
CA ALA A 85 6.62 1.56 -1.88
C ALA A 85 7.77 1.89 -2.86
N PHE A 86 7.67 2.99 -3.61
CA PHE A 86 8.76 3.44 -4.50
C PHE A 86 9.93 4.08 -3.77
N SER A 87 9.70 4.69 -2.60
CA SER A 87 10.76 5.29 -1.81
C SER A 87 11.79 4.25 -1.35
N ASP A 88 11.33 3.03 -1.04
CA ASP A 88 12.24 1.89 -0.78
C ASP A 88 13.02 1.48 -2.03
N VAL A 89 12.43 1.51 -3.23
CA VAL A 89 13.14 1.21 -4.49
C VAL A 89 14.21 2.26 -4.81
N LEU A 90 13.94 3.55 -4.54
CA LEU A 90 14.92 4.63 -4.70
C LEU A 90 16.07 4.52 -3.69
N LEU A 91 15.83 3.99 -2.49
CA LEU A 91 16.87 3.69 -1.49
C LEU A 91 17.60 2.37 -1.75
N GLN A 92 16.97 1.38 -2.39
CA GLN A 92 17.56 0.08 -2.75
C GLN A 92 18.42 0.12 -4.02
N GLY A 93 18.57 1.29 -4.67
CA GLY A 93 19.60 1.53 -5.69
C GLY A 93 21.04 1.30 -5.22
N GLN A 94 21.26 1.08 -3.91
CA GLN A 94 22.48 0.50 -3.37
C GLN A 94 22.23 -0.89 -2.78
N GLY A 95 22.21 -1.90 -3.64
CA GLY A 95 22.60 -3.26 -3.30
C GLY A 95 21.68 -4.05 -2.36
N GLY A 96 21.01 -5.04 -2.95
CA GLY A 96 20.63 -6.27 -2.26
C GLY A 96 19.14 -6.39 -2.00
N SER A 97 18.54 -7.38 -2.68
CA SER A 97 17.24 -7.94 -2.38
C SER A 97 17.08 -8.14 -0.87
N LYS A 98 16.23 -7.32 -0.25
CA LYS A 98 15.70 -7.58 1.09
C LYS A 98 14.20 -7.38 0.99
N SER A 99 13.49 -8.49 1.14
CA SER A 99 12.05 -8.58 1.30
C SER A 99 11.52 -7.44 2.14
N VAL A 100 10.32 -6.98 1.80
CA VAL A 100 9.43 -6.24 2.69
C VAL A 100 9.30 -7.04 3.99
N THR A 101 10.22 -6.82 4.91
CA THR A 101 10.22 -7.41 6.23
C THR A 101 10.31 -6.23 7.17
N ARG A 102 9.16 -5.97 7.80
CA ARG A 102 8.95 -5.02 8.89
C ARG A 102 8.91 -3.55 8.45
N ALA A 103 7.83 -3.17 7.79
CA ALA A 103 7.20 -1.90 8.14
C ALA A 103 6.72 -2.06 9.59
N LYS A 104 7.38 -1.37 10.54
CA LYS A 104 6.86 -1.27 11.89
C LYS A 104 5.57 -0.47 11.76
N ALA A 105 4.43 -1.11 12.02
CA ALA A 105 3.16 -0.40 12.17
C ALA A 105 3.43 0.75 13.15
N SER A 106 3.22 1.98 12.71
CA SER A 106 3.28 3.13 13.62
C SER A 106 2.30 2.83 14.74
N ASP A 107 2.80 2.74 15.97
CA ASP A 107 2.01 2.41 17.17
C ASP A 107 0.90 3.45 17.44
N GLU A 108 0.83 4.51 16.64
CA GLU A 108 -0.24 5.49 16.62
C GLU A 108 -0.69 5.78 15.17
N CYS A 109 -1.67 5.03 14.67
CA CYS A 109 -2.45 5.44 13.51
C CYS A 109 -3.47 6.51 13.94
N TYR A 110 -3.03 7.77 14.02
CA TYR A 110 -3.89 8.94 14.23
C TYR A 110 -4.89 9.19 13.09
N PHE A 111 -4.83 8.40 12.01
CA PHE A 111 -5.74 8.50 10.87
C PHE A 111 -7.21 8.23 11.25
N CYS A 112 -7.44 7.57 12.39
CA CYS A 112 -8.75 7.10 12.84
C CYS A 112 -9.19 7.62 14.22
N LEU A 113 -8.48 8.61 14.79
CA LEU A 113 -8.73 9.22 16.11
C LEU A 113 -9.16 10.68 15.99
#